data_AF-A0A6B3VWJ5-F1
#
_entry.id   AF-A0A6B3VWJ5-F1
#
_cell.length_a   1.000
_cell.length_b   1.000
_cell.length_c   1.000
_cell.angle_alpha   90.00
_cell.angle_beta   90.00
_cell.angle_gamma   90.00
#
_symmetry.space_group_name_H-M   'P 1'
#
loop_
_entity.id
_entity.type
_entity.pdbx_description
1 polymer ?
#
loop_
_entity_poly.entity_id
_entity_poly.type
_entity_poly.pdbx_seq_one_letter_code
_entity_poly.pdbx_strand_id
1 'polypeptide(L)'
;MPKKNDDFIYSKDMNLKTRNDVKKALSRVVNGLMTGKLTNISKAKALVYALDIMLKAFKHDDEMQQFREQMEMDKKIYEYEKKLMEIEEYLKERGL
;
A
#
# COMPACT_ATOMS: atom_id res chain seq x y z
N MET A 1 7.05 -43.54 18.09
CA MET A 1 6.96 -42.56 16.98
C MET A 1 6.88 -41.17 17.59
N PRO A 2 7.66 -40.18 17.14
CA PRO A 2 7.51 -38.81 17.65
C PRO A 2 6.12 -38.29 17.26
N LYS A 3 5.43 -37.66 18.20
CA LYS A 3 4.12 -37.03 17.97
C LYS A 3 4.24 -36.06 16.78
N LYS A 4 3.30 -36.14 15.83
CA LYS A 4 3.06 -35.05 14.86
C LYS A 4 2.76 -33.80 15.68
N ASN A 5 3.78 -32.95 15.86
CA ASN A 5 3.58 -31.66 16.48
C ASN A 5 2.70 -30.84 15.56
N ASP A 6 1.66 -30.25 16.15
CA ASP A 6 0.64 -29.43 15.53
C ASP A 6 1.25 -28.52 14.46
N ASP A 7 1.04 -28.89 13.18
CA ASP A 7 1.32 -28.01 12.06
C ASP A 7 0.64 -26.68 12.36
N PHE A 8 1.43 -25.60 12.43
CA PHE A 8 0.98 -24.25 12.78
C PHE A 8 -0.37 -23.93 12.10
N ILE A 9 -1.46 -24.01 12.87
CA ILE A 9 -2.82 -23.83 12.34
C ILE A 9 -3.05 -22.33 12.24
N TYR A 10 -3.04 -21.80 11.01
CA TYR A 10 -3.40 -20.40 10.70
C TYR A 10 -4.91 -20.11 10.85
N SER A 11 -5.65 -20.88 11.69
CA SER A 11 -7.10 -20.79 11.84
C SER A 11 -7.57 -19.72 12.82
N LYS A 12 -6.79 -18.67 13.05
CA LYS A 12 -7.27 -17.48 13.77
C LYS A 12 -7.02 -16.26 12.90
N ASP A 13 -8.04 -15.92 12.12
CA ASP A 13 -8.35 -14.57 11.64
C ASP A 13 -7.12 -13.69 11.38
N MET A 14 -6.33 -14.04 10.37
CA MET A 14 -5.37 -13.07 9.82
C MET A 14 -6.15 -12.02 9.03
N ASN A 15 -6.60 -10.99 9.75
CA ASN A 15 -7.27 -9.84 9.16
C ASN A 15 -6.22 -8.94 8.47
N LEU A 16 -5.91 -9.24 7.20
CA LEU A 16 -4.95 -8.50 6.40
C LEU A 16 -5.60 -7.25 5.79
N LYS A 17 -5.80 -6.21 6.62
CA LYS A 17 -6.44 -4.95 6.17
C LYS A 17 -5.44 -3.88 5.78
N THR A 18 -4.25 -3.88 6.39
CA THR A 18 -3.24 -2.84 6.16
C THR A 18 -1.92 -3.42 5.68
N ARG A 19 -1.09 -2.58 5.06
CA ARG A 19 0.31 -2.92 4.72
C ARG A 19 1.08 -3.46 5.92
N ASN A 20 0.86 -2.91 7.11
CA ASN A 20 1.54 -3.35 8.33
C ASN A 20 1.12 -4.75 8.76
N ASP A 21 -0.14 -5.13 8.52
CA ASP A 21 -0.62 -6.48 8.81
C ASP A 21 0.05 -7.51 7.88
N VAL A 22 0.17 -7.15 6.60
CA VAL A 22 0.87 -7.99 5.60
C VAL A 22 2.35 -8.16 5.95
N LYS A 23 3.03 -7.08 6.36
CA LYS A 23 4.43 -7.15 6.84
C LYS A 23 4.56 -8.05 8.08
N LYS A 24 3.67 -7.91 9.08
CA LYS A 24 3.65 -8.77 10.27
C LYS A 24 3.44 -10.24 9.91
N ALA A 25 2.55 -10.53 8.97
CA ALA A 25 2.32 -11.88 8.48
C ALA A 25 3.56 -12.45 7.79
N LEU A 26 4.24 -11.67 6.95
CA LEU A 26 5.47 -12.07 6.30
C LEU A 26 6.57 -12.40 7.33
N SER A 27 6.76 -11.54 8.33
CA SER A 27 7.71 -11.79 9.43
C SER A 27 7.38 -13.07 10.20
N ARG A 28 6.09 -13.40 10.41
CA ARG A 28 5.69 -14.66 11.06
C ARG A 28 6.03 -15.88 10.21
N VAL A 29 5.82 -15.82 8.89
CA VAL A 29 6.17 -16.91 7.98
C VAL A 29 7.69 -17.13 7.98
N VAL A 30 8.48 -16.06 7.87
CA VAL A 30 9.95 -16.12 7.91
C VAL A 30 10.44 -16.67 9.26
N ASN A 31 9.92 -16.16 10.38
CA ASN A 31 10.29 -16.66 11.70
C ASN A 31 9.88 -18.13 11.89
N GLY A 32 8.73 -18.55 11.35
CA GLY A 32 8.29 -19.94 11.34
C GLY A 32 9.26 -20.86 10.58
N LEU A 33 9.76 -20.41 9.43
CA LEU A 33 10.79 -21.11 8.65
C LEU A 33 12.12 -21.19 9.42
N MET A 34 12.61 -20.06 9.93
CA MET A 34 13.90 -19.97 10.62
C MET A 34 13.94 -20.78 11.92
N THR A 35 12.81 -20.90 12.61
CA THR A 35 12.69 -21.67 13.86
C THR A 35 12.33 -23.14 13.64
N GLY A 36 12.19 -23.58 12.39
CA GLY A 36 11.79 -24.96 12.05
C GLY A 36 10.34 -25.31 12.41
N LYS A 37 9.55 -24.34 12.90
CA LYS A 37 8.11 -24.52 13.19
C LYS A 37 7.27 -24.67 11.92
N LEU A 38 7.78 -24.20 10.79
CA LEU A 38 7.14 -24.26 9.49
C LEU A 38 8.00 -25.15 8.59
N THR A 39 7.65 -26.43 8.54
CA THR A 39 8.42 -27.47 7.85
C THR A 39 7.98 -27.66 6.39
N ASN A 40 6.75 -27.24 6.05
CA ASN A 40 6.23 -27.30 4.69
C ASN A 40 6.66 -26.07 3.87
N ILE A 41 7.79 -26.21 3.17
CA ILE A 41 8.38 -25.15 2.34
C ILE A 41 7.44 -24.71 1.22
N SER A 42 6.71 -25.64 0.58
CA SER A 42 5.79 -25.31 -0.52
C SER A 42 4.64 -24.40 -0.05
N LYS A 43 4.08 -24.69 1.14
CA LYS A 43 3.07 -23.85 1.77
C LYS A 43 3.63 -22.47 2.15
N ALA A 44 4.86 -22.42 2.64
CA ALA A 44 5.55 -21.17 2.95
C ALA A 44 5.75 -20.30 1.70
N LYS A 45 6.18 -20.90 0.58
CA LYS A 45 6.34 -20.20 -0.71
C LYS A 45 5.02 -19.60 -1.20
N ALA A 46 3.93 -20.36 -1.14
CA ALA A 46 2.61 -19.88 -1.52
C ALA A 46 2.17 -18.67 -0.66
N LEU A 47 2.43 -18.72 0.64
CA LEU A 47 2.13 -17.62 1.56
C LEU A 47 2.98 -16.38 1.27
N VAL A 48 4.28 -16.54 1.07
CA VAL A 48 5.17 -15.42 0.72
C VAL A 48 4.73 -14.77 -0.59
N TYR A 49 4.39 -15.56 -1.60
CA TYR A 49 3.90 -15.05 -2.89
C TYR A 49 2.60 -14.26 -2.75
N ALA A 50 1.62 -14.78 -2.01
CA ALA A 50 0.36 -14.08 -1.76
C ALA A 50 0.57 -12.74 -1.01
N LEU A 51 1.42 -12.74 0.01
CA LEU A 51 1.74 -11.53 0.78
C LEU A 51 2.51 -10.49 -0.05
N ASP A 52 3.40 -10.92 -0.96
CA ASP A 52 4.12 -10.04 -1.89
C ASP A 52 3.17 -9.33 -2.87
N ILE A 53 2.20 -10.06 -3.43
CA ILE A 53 1.16 -9.47 -4.29
C ILE A 53 0.36 -8.41 -3.53
N MET A 54 -0.04 -8.69 -2.28
CA MET A 54 -0.76 -7.72 -1.46
C MET A 54 0.08 -6.46 -1.17
N LEU A 55 1.37 -6.61 -0.87
CA LEU A 55 2.25 -5.44 -0.66
C LEU A 55 2.38 -4.58 -1.90
N LYS A 56 2.45 -5.19 -3.10
CA LYS A 56 2.47 -4.48 -4.37
C LYS A 56 1.15 -3.75 -4.64
N ALA A 57 0.01 -4.37 -4.36
CA ALA A 57 -1.29 -3.72 -4.47
C ALA A 57 -1.38 -2.46 -3.59
N PHE A 58 -0.96 -2.55 -2.32
CA PHE A 58 -0.90 -1.38 -1.43
C PHE A 58 0.09 -0.30 -1.90
N LYS A 59 1.12 -0.64 -2.68
CA LYS A 59 2.05 0.36 -3.24
C LYS A 59 1.38 1.16 -4.35
N HIS A 60 0.62 0.49 -5.21
CA HIS A 60 -0.14 1.13 -6.28
C HIS A 60 -1.28 2.00 -5.74
N ASP A 61 -1.93 1.60 -4.63
CA ASP A 61 -2.94 2.44 -3.98
C ASP A 61 -2.33 3.75 -3.46
N ASP A 62 -1.17 3.70 -2.80
CA ASP A 62 -0.44 4.90 -2.33
C ASP A 62 -0.01 5.79 -3.51
N GLU A 63 0.54 5.20 -4.59
CA GLU A 63 0.94 5.94 -5.79
C GLU A 63 -0.26 6.62 -6.46
N MET A 64 -1.40 5.94 -6.53
CA MET A 64 -2.65 6.51 -7.05
C MET A 64 -3.22 7.60 -6.16
N GLN A 65 -3.07 7.48 -4.83
CA GLN A 65 -3.48 8.53 -3.91
C GLN A 65 -2.61 9.79 -4.09
N GLN A 66 -1.28 9.63 -4.14
CA GLN A 66 -0.36 10.74 -4.39
C GLN A 66 -0.65 11.44 -5.73
N PHE A 67 -0.97 10.65 -6.77
CA PHE A 67 -1.36 11.21 -8.07
C PHE A 67 -2.66 12.03 -7.99
N ARG A 68 -3.67 11.57 -7.23
CA ARG A 68 -4.91 12.35 -7.01
C ARG A 68 -4.65 13.65 -6.25
N GLU A 69 -3.82 13.60 -5.21
CA GLU A 69 -3.45 14.80 -4.44
C GLU A 69 -2.70 15.81 -5.32
N GLN A 70 -1.82 15.34 -6.20
CA GLN A 70 -1.13 16.18 -7.17
C GLN A 70 -2.11 16.82 -8.16
N MET A 71 -3.04 16.05 -8.72
CA MET A 71 -4.07 16.59 -9.62
C MET A 71 -4.95 17.66 -8.96
N GLU A 72 -5.30 17.49 -7.68
CA GLU A 72 -6.06 18.51 -6.95
C GLU A 72 -5.25 19.80 -6.74
N MET A 73 -3.94 19.71 -6.52
CA MET A 73 -3.06 20.88 -6.51
C MET A 73 -3.00 21.55 -7.87
N ASP A 74 -2.79 20.79 -8.94
CA ASP A 74 -2.69 21.32 -10.30
C ASP A 74 -3.98 22.06 -10.70
N LYS A 75 -5.14 21.52 -10.33
CA LYS A 75 -6.44 22.19 -10.53
C LYS A 75 -6.52 23.53 -9.80
N LYS A 76 -6.07 23.59 -8.55
CA LYS A 76 -6.05 24.84 -7.77
C LYS A 76 -5.11 25.87 -8.37
N ILE A 77 -3.94 25.44 -8.86
CA ILE A 77 -2.98 26.31 -9.55
C ILE A 77 -3.64 26.90 -10.79
N TYR A 78 -4.27 26.08 -11.63
CA TYR A 78 -4.97 26.55 -12.81
C TYR A 78 -6.08 27.58 -12.48
N GLU A 79 -6.85 27.34 -11.42
CA GLU A 79 -7.87 28.31 -10.96
C GLU A 79 -7.25 29.64 -10.50
N TYR A 80 -6.08 29.61 -9.85
CA TYR A 80 -5.37 30.84 -9.47
C TYR A 80 -4.78 31.56 -10.67
N GLU A 81 -4.19 30.85 -11.62
CA GLU A 81 -3.67 31.43 -12.88
C GLU A 81 -4.80 32.08 -13.67
N LYS A 82 -5.97 31.44 -13.74
CA LYS A 82 -7.14 32.03 -14.38
C LYS A 82 -7.57 33.34 -13.71
N LYS A 83 -7.66 33.36 -12.38
CA LYS A 83 -8.02 34.58 -11.63
C LYS A 83 -6.98 35.69 -11.82
N LEU A 84 -5.70 35.34 -11.91
CA LEU A 84 -4.65 36.32 -12.19
C LEU A 84 -4.82 36.95 -13.58
N MET A 85 -5.09 36.15 -14.61
CA MET A 85 -5.38 36.67 -15.95
C MET A 85 -6.60 37.60 -15.96
N GLU A 86 -7.68 37.23 -15.27
CA GLU A 86 -8.88 38.09 -15.15
C GLU A 86 -8.55 39.44 -14.49
N ILE A 87 -7.67 39.44 -13.47
CA ILE A 87 -7.20 40.67 -12.81
C ILE A 87 -6.31 41.49 -13.76
N GLU A 88 -5.39 40.84 -14.47
CA GLU A 88 -4.50 41.50 -15.44
C GLU A 88 -5.30 42.14 -16.59
N GLU A 89 -6.31 41.46 -17.13
CA GLU A 89 -7.20 42.03 -18.15
C GLU A 89 -7.95 43.24 -17.59
N TYR A 90 -8.51 43.13 -16.38
CA TYR A 90 -9.21 44.25 -15.75
C TYR A 90 -8.31 45.47 -15.50
N LEU A 91 -7.05 45.26 -15.09
CA LEU A 91 -6.08 46.34 -14.90
C LEU A 91 -5.72 47.00 -16.24
N LYS A 92 -5.49 46.18 -17.27
CA LYS A 92 -5.19 46.63 -18.64
C LYS A 92 -6.34 47.46 -19.23
N GLU A 93 -7.60 47.04 -19.03
CA GLU A 93 -8.78 47.81 -19.45
C GLU A 93 -8.88 49.17 -18.77
N ARG A 94 -8.29 49.33 -17.57
CA ARG A 94 -8.23 50.60 -16.84
C ARG A 94 -6.96 51.41 -17.10
N GLY A 95 -6.04 50.91 -17.93
CA GLY A 95 -4.79 51.60 -18.27
C GLY A 95 -3.77 51.68 -17.14
N LEU A 96 -3.84 50.75 -16.18
CA LEU A 96 -2.88 50.58 -15.07
C LEU A 96 -1.85 49.49 -15.38
#